data_AF-A0A6N8DW56-F1
#
_entry.id   AF-A0A6N8DW56-F1
#
_cell.length_a   1.000
_cell.length_b   1.000
_cell.length_c   1.000
_cell.angle_alpha   90.00
_cell.angle_beta   90.00
_cell.angle_gamma   90.00
#
_symmetry.space_group_name_H-M   'P 1'
#
loop_
_entity.id
_entity.type
_entity.pdbx_description
1 polymer ?
#
loop_
_entity_poly.entity_id
_entity_poly.type
_entity_poly.pdbx_seq_one_letter_code
_entity_poly.pdbx_strand_id
1 'polypeptide(L)'
;MTTRYFLSTSGIKLPLRMVNEIEPEALSNRNTYIRADYDGDGRLLRFEKLVYGDIELTHVYTYDAEGALSRAEIALPDEDPMVLDFPA
;
A
#
# COMPACT_ATOMS: atom_id res chain seq x y z
N MET A 1 11.33 -1.12 -9.44
CA MET A 1 10.32 -1.36 -8.40
C MET A 1 11.05 -1.77 -7.14
N THR A 2 10.67 -1.23 -6.01
CA THR A 2 11.33 -1.47 -4.71
C THR A 2 10.29 -1.78 -3.66
N THR A 3 10.45 -2.90 -2.96
CA THR A 3 9.58 -3.32 -1.84
C THR A 3 10.16 -2.88 -0.51
N ARG A 4 9.33 -2.33 0.38
CA ARG A 4 9.68 -1.87 1.72
C ARG A 4 8.63 -2.31 2.73
N TYR A 5 8.99 -2.34 4.02
CA TYR A 5 8.11 -2.83 5.09
C TYR A 5 7.89 -1.79 6.17
N PHE A 6 6.68 -1.73 6.71
CA PHE A 6 6.26 -0.68 7.64
C PHE A 6 5.36 -1.21 8.75
N LEU A 7 5.22 -0.46 9.84
CA LEU A 7 4.31 -0.81 10.93
C LEU A 7 2.93 -0.19 10.80
N SER A 8 2.81 0.95 10.15
CA SER A 8 1.53 1.66 10.04
C SER A 8 1.46 2.56 8.81
N THR A 9 0.23 2.96 8.48
CA THR A 9 -0.07 4.02 7.53
C THR A 9 -0.42 5.30 8.27
N SER A 10 -0.31 6.45 7.60
CA SER A 10 -0.75 7.74 8.12
C SER A 10 -1.44 8.57 7.03
N GLY A 11 -2.28 9.51 7.48
CA GLY A 11 -3.07 10.38 6.61
C GLY A 11 -4.44 9.81 6.24
N ILE A 12 -5.26 10.68 5.65
CA ILE A 12 -6.61 10.37 5.16
C ILE A 12 -6.74 10.55 3.64
N LYS A 13 -5.72 11.11 2.99
CA LYS A 13 -5.68 11.35 1.55
C LYS A 13 -4.91 10.23 0.87
N LEU A 14 -5.37 9.82 -0.31
CA LEU A 14 -4.70 8.84 -1.14
C LEU A 14 -3.61 9.50 -2.00
N PRO A 15 -2.50 8.80 -2.31
CA PRO A 15 -2.10 7.52 -1.71
C PRO A 15 -1.74 7.68 -0.22
N LEU A 16 -2.01 6.64 0.59
CA LEU A 16 -1.65 6.66 2.00
C LEU A 16 -0.13 6.71 2.19
N ARG A 17 0.32 7.27 3.31
CA ARG A 17 1.75 7.34 3.62
C ARG A 17 2.15 6.20 4.54
N MET A 18 3.17 5.44 4.14
CA MET A 18 3.74 4.40 4.99
C MET A 18 4.69 5.03 6.02
N VAL A 19 4.60 4.61 7.28
CA VAL A 19 5.40 5.16 8.38
C VAL A 19 5.94 4.05 9.29
N ASN A 20 7.02 4.37 10.00
CA ASN A 20 7.79 3.41 10.80
C ASN A 20 8.31 2.26 9.93
N GLU A 21 9.22 2.58 9.01
CA GLU A 21 9.90 1.60 8.15
C GLU A 21 10.68 0.61 9.00
N ILE A 22 10.66 -0.66 8.59
CA ILE A 22 11.36 -1.76 9.26
C ILE A 22 12.10 -2.61 8.23
N GLU A 23 13.18 -3.24 8.70
CA GLU A 23 13.93 -4.20 7.90
C GLU A 23 13.20 -5.57 7.82
N PRO A 24 13.42 -6.36 6.76
CA PRO A 24 12.79 -7.68 6.59
C PRO A 24 13.01 -8.64 7.76
N GLU A 25 14.15 -8.56 8.45
CA GLU A 25 14.50 -9.37 9.61
C GLU A 25 13.58 -9.10 10.81
N ALA A 26 12.93 -7.93 10.87
CA ALA A 26 11.98 -7.60 11.92
C ALA A 26 10.58 -8.20 11.71
N LEU A 27 10.33 -8.86 10.57
CA LEU A 27 9.03 -9.43 10.21
C LEU A 27 8.71 -10.70 10.99
N SER A 28 9.71 -11.56 11.25
CA SER A 28 9.49 -12.90 11.83
C SER A 28 8.92 -12.89 13.25
N ASN A 29 9.03 -11.77 13.96
CA ASN A 29 8.56 -11.59 15.33
C ASN A 29 7.29 -10.72 15.41
N ARG A 30 6.57 -10.56 14.29
CA ARG A 30 5.41 -9.67 14.21
C ARG A 30 4.18 -10.38 13.71
N ASN A 31 3.09 -10.09 14.41
CA ASN A 31 1.76 -10.52 14.00
C ASN A 31 1.25 -9.64 12.87
N THR A 32 1.64 -8.36 12.81
CA THR A 32 1.12 -7.41 11.81
C THR A 32 2.23 -6.54 11.26
N TYR A 33 2.25 -6.36 9.94
CA TYR A 33 3.10 -5.41 9.23
C TYR A 33 2.47 -5.02 7.90
N ILE A 34 3.04 -4.00 7.24
CA ILE A 34 2.65 -3.57 5.90
C ILE A 34 3.80 -3.85 4.94
N ARG A 35 3.49 -4.43 3.78
CA ARG A 35 4.40 -4.53 2.62
C ARG A 35 3.98 -3.50 1.59
N ALA A 36 4.91 -2.68 1.11
CA ALA A 36 4.62 -1.63 0.15
C ALA A 36 5.61 -1.65 -1.03
N ASP A 37 5.08 -1.54 -2.24
CA ASP A 37 5.84 -1.52 -3.49
C ASP A 37 5.86 -0.11 -4.08
N TYR A 38 7.04 0.35 -4.45
CA TYR A 38 7.27 1.67 -5.02
C TYR A 38 7.82 1.58 -6.45
N ASP A 39 7.45 2.55 -7.29
CA ASP A 39 8.03 2.71 -8.64
C ASP A 39 9.47 3.27 -8.61
N GLY A 40 10.04 3.53 -9.79
CA GLY A 40 11.38 4.10 -9.92
C GLY A 40 11.49 5.55 -9.42
N ASP A 41 10.37 6.28 -9.40
CA ASP A 41 10.28 7.67 -8.95
C ASP A 41 9.90 7.79 -7.46
N GLY A 42 9.77 6.64 -6.77
CA GLY A 42 9.43 6.59 -5.34
C GLY A 42 7.94 6.78 -5.03
N ARG A 43 7.05 6.63 -6.02
CA ARG A 43 5.59 6.66 -5.82
C ARG A 43 5.09 5.29 -5.36
N LEU A 44 4.11 5.30 -4.48
CA LEU A 44 3.53 4.08 -3.92
C LEU A 44 2.60 3.43 -4.95
N LEU A 45 2.96 2.25 -5.44
CA LEU A 45 2.15 1.49 -6.39
C LEU A 45 1.15 0.57 -5.69
N ARG A 46 1.56 -0.04 -4.58
CA ARG A 46 0.74 -1.00 -3.84
C ARG A 46 1.15 -1.00 -2.39
N PHE A 47 0.20 -1.24 -1.49
CA PHE A 47 0.54 -1.79 -0.18
C PHE A 47 -0.45 -2.85 0.25
N GLU A 48 0.03 -3.76 1.08
CA GLU A 48 -0.74 -4.81 1.72
C GLU A 48 -0.52 -4.75 3.23
N LYS A 49 -1.59 -4.85 4.01
CA LYS A 49 -1.50 -5.10 5.45
C LYS A 49 -1.58 -6.60 5.69
N LEU A 50 -0.51 -7.17 6.22
CA LEU A 50 -0.46 -8.59 6.58
C LEU A 50 -0.72 -8.76 8.07
N VAL A 51 -1.55 -9.74 8.42
CA VAL A 51 -1.84 -10.14 9.79
C VAL A 51 -1.70 -11.66 9.89
N TYR A 52 -0.75 -12.13 10.69
CA TYR A 52 -0.33 -13.53 10.82
C TYR A 52 0.01 -14.21 9.47
N GLY A 53 0.44 -13.42 8.48
CA GLY A 53 0.78 -13.89 7.13
C GLY A 53 -0.34 -13.74 6.11
N ASP A 54 -1.59 -13.53 6.56
CA ASP A 54 -2.74 -13.30 5.68
C ASP A 54 -2.87 -11.83 5.30
N ILE A 55 -3.31 -11.55 4.07
CA ILE A 55 -3.53 -10.19 3.58
C ILE A 55 -4.91 -9.74 4.03
N GLU A 56 -4.96 -8.75 4.92
CA GLU A 56 -6.21 -8.19 5.46
C GLU A 56 -6.69 -6.94 4.71
N LEU A 57 -5.81 -6.31 3.93
CA LEU A 57 -6.12 -5.10 3.17
C LEU A 57 -5.11 -4.95 2.05
N THR A 58 -5.58 -4.65 0.85
CA THR A 58 -4.76 -4.29 -0.31
C THR A 58 -5.17 -2.92 -0.83
N HIS A 59 -4.22 -2.05 -1.10
CA HIS A 59 -4.40 -0.87 -1.95
C HIS A 59 -3.51 -0.99 -3.17
N VAL A 60 -4.03 -0.66 -4.35
CA VAL A 60 -3.29 -0.50 -5.61
C VAL A 60 -3.54 0.91 -6.14
N TYR A 61 -2.48 1.59 -6.56
CA TYR A 61 -2.53 2.94 -7.07
C TYR A 61 -1.98 2.99 -8.49
N THR A 62 -2.70 3.69 -9.36
CA THR A 62 -2.28 4.00 -10.73
C THR A 62 -2.12 5.50 -10.87
N TYR A 63 -1.09 5.90 -11.60
CA TYR A 63 -0.79 7.29 -11.90
C TYR A 63 -0.93 7.55 -13.40
N ASP A 64 -1.31 8.76 -13.78
CA ASP A 64 -1.33 9.19 -15.18
C ASP A 64 0.08 9.55 -15.72
N ALA A 65 0.13 10.04 -16.96
CA ALA A 65 1.38 10.43 -17.62
C ALA A 65 2.06 11.64 -16.95
N GLU A 66 1.31 12.49 -16.24
CA GLU A 66 1.84 13.63 -15.50
C GLU A 66 2.26 13.22 -14.07
N GLY A 67 1.86 12.03 -13.64
CA GLY A 67 2.17 11.45 -12.35
C GLY A 67 1.16 11.77 -11.25
N ALA A 68 0.00 12.31 -11.61
CA ALA A 68 -1.10 12.47 -10.66
C ALA A 68 -1.80 11.12 -10.45
N LEU A 69 -2.36 10.92 -9.25
CA LEU A 69 -3.10 9.71 -8.93
C LEU A 69 -4.36 9.68 -9.79
N SER A 70 -4.50 8.66 -10.65
CA SER A 70 -5.65 8.51 -11.55
C SER A 70 -6.63 7.46 -11.05
N ARG A 71 -6.16 6.43 -10.34
CA ARG A 71 -7.01 5.37 -9.79
C ARG A 71 -6.46 4.82 -8.48
N ALA A 72 -7.35 4.47 -7.55
CA ALA A 72 -7.07 3.65 -6.39
C ALA A 72 -8.05 2.46 -6.33
N GLU A 73 -7.50 1.26 -6.15
CA GLU A 73 -8.28 0.04 -5.94
C GLU A 73 -8.01 -0.47 -4.51
N ILE A 74 -9.07 -0.72 -3.76
CA ILE A 74 -9.00 -1.10 -2.34
C ILE A 74 -9.75 -2.41 -2.18
N ALA A 75 -9.07 -3.45 -1.71
CA ALA A 75 -9.64 -4.78 -1.53
C ALA A 75 -9.47 -5.23 -0.07
N LEU A 76 -10.55 -5.74 0.50
CA LEU A 76 -10.56 -6.46 1.77
C LEU A 76 -10.93 -7.93 1.52
N PRO A 77 -10.51 -8.87 2.37
CA PRO A 77 -10.97 -10.25 2.30
C PRO A 77 -12.50 -10.33 2.34
N ASP A 78 -13.07 -11.19 1.51
CA ASP A 78 -14.51 -11.47 1.45
C ASP A 78 -15.43 -10.28 1.10
N GLU A 79 -14.84 -9.16 0.66
CA GLU A 79 -15.58 -7.98 0.17
C GLU A 79 -15.27 -7.72 -1.31
N ASP A 80 -16.24 -7.14 -2.02
CA ASP A 80 -16.00 -6.64 -3.37
C ASP A 80 -15.01 -5.47 -3.34
N PRO A 81 -14.03 -5.42 -4.25
CA PRO A 81 -13.05 -4.35 -4.28
C PRO A 81 -13.70 -3.01 -4.60
N MET A 82 -13.34 -1.98 -3.83
CA MET A 82 -13.73 -0.61 -4.08
C MET A 82 -12.74 0.05 -5.04
N VAL A 83 -13.25 0.61 -6.15
CA VAL A 83 -12.46 1.34 -7.13
C VAL A 83 -12.83 2.82 -7.07
N LEU A 84 -11.80 3.68 -7.00
CA LEU A 84 -11.91 5.13 -6.99
C LEU A 84 -11.13 5.68 -8.18
N ASP A 85 -11.83 6.30 -9.12
CA ASP A 85 -11.23 7.02 -10.25
C ASP A 85 -11.17 8.52 -9.94
N PHE A 86 -10.05 9.15 -10.29
CA PHE A 86 -9.80 10.57 -10.07
C PHE A 86 -9.73 11.30 -11.41
N PRO A 87 -10.34 12.50 -11.52
CA PRO A 87 -10.19 13.31 -12.71
C PRO A 87 -8.75 13.83 -12.84
N ALA A 88 -8.28 13.91 -14.08
CA ALA A 88 -7.04 14.59 -14.46
C ALA A 88 -7.19 16.12 -14.31
#